data_AF-A0A2D7GC55-F1
#
_entry.id   AF-A0A2D7GC55-F1
#
_cell.length_a   1.000
_cell.length_b   1.000
_cell.length_c   1.000
_cell.angle_alpha   90.00
_cell.angle_beta   90.00
_cell.angle_gamma   90.00
#
_symmetry.space_group_name_H-M   'P 1'
#
loop_
_entity.id
_entity.type
_entity.pdbx_description
1 polymer ?
#
loop_
_entity_poly.entity_id
_entity_poly.type
_entity_poly.pdbx_seq_one_letter_code
_entity_poly.pdbx_strand_id
1 'polypeptide(L)'
;SHENQISPMHRHNFKTEDIINKGGAVLVLELFKASPTLDIDQNTEVIVRTDGSERKLPAGGHLKLRPGESVTLEPDCWHAFWGQGGSVLVGEVSNVNDDRTDNFFHDPIGRFSKINENTEPVHLLVSDYDTWLKGDN
;
A
#
# COMPACT_ATOMS: atom_id res chain seq x y z
N SER A 1 4.05 -3.08 -9.18
CA SER A 1 4.40 -1.67 -9.41
C SER A 1 5.31 -1.60 -10.62
N HIS A 2 5.00 -0.76 -11.61
CA HIS A 2 5.94 -0.45 -12.70
C HIS A 2 7.09 0.43 -12.21
N GLU A 3 8.12 0.61 -13.04
CA GLU A 3 9.24 1.49 -12.69
C GLU A 3 8.75 2.90 -12.35
N ASN A 4 9.12 3.39 -11.17
CA ASN A 4 8.74 4.69 -10.61
C ASN A 4 7.23 4.94 -10.51
N GLN A 5 6.40 3.89 -10.59
CA GLN A 5 4.97 4.00 -10.33
C GLN A 5 4.72 3.99 -8.82
N ILE A 6 4.32 5.14 -8.29
CA ILE A 6 4.11 5.34 -6.85
C ILE A 6 2.72 4.85 -6.44
N SER A 7 2.69 3.99 -5.41
CA SER A 7 1.53 3.84 -4.52
C SER A 7 1.61 4.96 -3.47
N PRO A 8 0.65 5.92 -3.45
CA PRO A 8 0.74 7.12 -2.63
C PRO A 8 0.82 6.84 -1.13
N MET A 9 1.29 7.83 -0.38
CA MET A 9 1.41 7.77 1.08
C MET A 9 0.04 7.54 1.74
N HIS A 10 -0.10 6.40 2.41
CA HIS A 10 -1.30 6.04 3.13
C HIS A 10 -0.98 5.21 4.39
N ARG A 11 -2.00 5.04 5.21
CA ARG A 11 -2.00 4.10 6.34
C ARG A 11 -3.35 3.41 6.44
N HIS A 12 -3.38 2.37 7.27
CA HIS A 12 -4.60 1.65 7.63
C HIS A 12 -4.98 1.92 9.09
N ASN A 13 -6.26 1.87 9.45
CA ASN A 13 -6.66 1.90 10.87
C ASN A 13 -6.65 0.50 11.48
N PHE A 14 -6.90 -0.54 10.68
CA PHE A 14 -7.06 -1.91 11.18
C PHE A 14 -6.12 -2.91 10.51
N LYS A 15 -5.84 -2.74 9.21
CA LYS A 15 -5.04 -3.70 8.46
C LYS A 15 -3.61 -3.76 8.99
N THR A 16 -3.14 -4.97 9.23
CA THR A 16 -1.71 -5.30 9.35
C THR A 16 -1.37 -6.15 8.14
N GLU A 17 -0.32 -5.78 7.43
CA GLU A 17 0.04 -6.41 6.16
C GLU A 17 1.54 -6.66 6.05
N ASP A 18 1.88 -7.76 5.40
CA ASP A 18 3.20 -8.03 4.89
C ASP A 18 3.25 -7.64 3.41
N ILE A 19 4.03 -6.60 3.09
CA ILE A 19 4.35 -6.24 1.71
C ILE A 19 5.60 -7.02 1.30
N ILE A 20 5.49 -7.75 0.19
CA ILE A 20 6.48 -8.74 -0.25
C ILE A 20 6.96 -8.39 -1.66
N ASN A 21 8.27 -8.25 -1.85
CA ASN A 21 8.85 -8.26 -3.19
C ASN A 21 8.92 -9.71 -3.71
N LYS A 22 7.95 -10.13 -4.52
CA LYS A 22 7.91 -11.49 -5.07
C LYS A 22 8.84 -11.69 -6.28
N GLY A 23 9.39 -10.60 -6.85
CA GLY A 23 10.31 -10.67 -7.98
C GLY A 23 10.40 -9.39 -8.80
N GLY A 24 11.44 -9.29 -9.61
CA GLY A 24 11.71 -8.14 -10.48
C GLY A 24 12.77 -7.21 -9.89
N ALA A 25 12.50 -5.90 -9.96
CA ALA A 25 13.40 -4.87 -9.46
C ALA A 25 13.34 -4.72 -7.92
N VAL A 26 13.95 -3.65 -7.38
CA VAL A 26 13.90 -3.34 -5.94
C VAL A 26 12.59 -2.61 -5.63
N LEU A 27 11.85 -3.08 -4.61
CA LEU A 27 10.72 -2.34 -4.05
C LEU A 27 11.25 -1.37 -3.00
N VAL A 28 10.96 -0.09 -3.16
CA VAL A 28 11.30 0.93 -2.17
C VAL A 28 10.03 1.34 -1.45
N LEU A 29 10.10 1.41 -0.11
CA LEU A 29 9.05 1.94 0.74
C LEU A 29 9.57 3.15 1.52
N GLU A 30 8.88 4.27 1.44
CA GLU A 30 9.08 5.42 2.31
C GLU A 30 8.15 5.29 3.52
N LEU A 31 8.69 5.38 4.73
CA LEU A 31 7.96 5.07 5.95
C LEU A 31 7.98 6.22 6.96
N PHE A 32 6.85 6.42 7.63
CA PHE A 32 6.71 7.29 8.80
C PHE A 32 5.85 6.62 9.87
N LYS A 33 5.98 7.06 11.13
CA LYS A 33 5.01 6.73 12.18
C LYS A 33 3.84 7.71 12.14
N ALA A 34 2.67 7.25 12.58
CA ALA A 34 1.54 8.11 12.86
C ALA A 34 1.77 8.84 14.20
N SER A 35 1.47 10.14 14.24
CA SER A 35 1.44 10.94 15.46
C SER A 35 0.23 10.56 16.34
N PRO A 36 0.10 11.09 17.57
CA PRO A 36 -1.11 10.91 18.37
C PRO A 36 -2.40 11.43 17.72
N THR A 37 -2.30 12.35 16.75
CA THR A 37 -3.44 12.84 15.94
C THR A 37 -3.63 12.04 14.65
N LEU A 38 -2.87 10.96 14.48
CA LEU A 38 -2.84 10.06 13.31
C LEU A 38 -2.29 10.70 12.03
N ASP A 39 -1.64 11.86 12.12
CA ASP A 39 -0.92 12.51 11.02
C ASP A 39 0.49 11.91 10.87
N ILE A 40 1.24 12.31 9.84
CA ILE A 40 2.64 11.91 9.67
C ILE A 40 3.51 12.55 10.76
N ASP A 41 4.23 11.73 11.53
CA ASP A 41 5.27 12.19 12.44
C ASP A 41 6.62 12.27 11.72
N GLN A 42 7.16 13.49 11.62
CA GLN A 42 8.40 13.82 10.91
C GLN A 42 9.67 13.54 11.73
N ASN A 43 9.55 13.13 12.99
CA ASN A 43 10.69 13.06 13.92
C ASN A 43 10.92 11.65 14.48
N THR A 44 9.86 10.87 14.64
CA THR A 44 9.94 9.56 15.30
C THR A 44 10.59 8.51 14.38
N GLU A 45 11.55 7.76 14.92
CA GLU A 45 12.17 6.62 14.25
C GLU A 45 11.11 5.56 13.92
N VAL A 46 11.15 5.04 12.70
CA VAL A 46 10.31 3.95 12.25
C VAL A 46 11.01 2.62 12.54
N ILE A 47 10.33 1.75 13.27
CA ILE A 47 10.79 0.39 13.56
C ILE A 47 9.83 -0.58 12.87
N VAL A 48 10.35 -1.41 11.97
CA VAL A 48 9.58 -2.43 11.25
C VAL A 48 10.27 -3.78 11.31
N ARG A 49 9.50 -4.85 11.08
CA ARG A 49 10.06 -6.21 10.92
C ARG A 49 10.17 -6.54 9.44
N THR A 50 11.35 -6.93 9.01
CA THR A 50 11.61 -7.49 7.67
C THR A 50 12.04 -8.93 7.81
N ASP A 51 11.30 -9.87 7.21
CA ASP A 51 11.60 -11.31 7.28
C ASP A 51 11.88 -11.80 8.72
N GLY A 52 11.13 -11.28 9.69
CA GLY A 52 11.28 -11.59 11.13
C GLY A 52 12.38 -10.83 11.87
N SER A 53 13.17 -9.99 11.21
CA SER A 53 14.24 -9.17 11.81
C SER A 53 13.86 -7.71 11.91
N GLU A 54 14.16 -7.06 13.04
CA GLU A 54 13.90 -5.63 13.22
C GLU A 54 14.84 -4.77 12.37
N ARG A 55 14.29 -3.75 11.70
CA ARG A 55 15.03 -2.67 11.04
C ARG A 55 14.53 -1.32 11.54
N LYS A 56 15.47 -0.40 11.71
CA LYS A 56 15.23 0.96 12.18
C LYS A 56 15.56 1.94 11.07
N LEU A 57 14.66 2.89 10.84
CA LEU A 57 14.82 3.94 9.84
C LEU A 57 14.45 5.29 10.47
N PRO A 58 15.13 6.39 10.10
CA PRO A 58 14.61 7.71 10.45
C PRO A 58 13.21 7.90 9.83
N ALA A 59 12.44 8.86 10.35
CA ALA A 59 11.22 9.32 9.69
C ALA A 59 11.51 9.70 8.22
N GLY A 60 10.69 9.22 7.29
CA GLY A 60 10.91 9.39 5.84
C GLY A 60 12.03 8.52 5.28
N GLY A 61 12.51 7.54 6.06
CA GLY A 61 13.53 6.62 5.62
C GLY A 61 13.03 5.68 4.52
N HIS A 62 13.90 5.37 3.57
CA HIS A 62 13.63 4.47 2.47
C HIS A 62 14.08 3.03 2.79
N LEU A 63 13.12 2.16 3.07
CA LEU A 63 13.35 0.73 3.15
C LEU A 63 13.41 0.14 1.74
N LYS A 64 14.42 -0.68 1.46
CA LYS A 64 14.60 -1.34 0.16
C LYS A 64 14.45 -2.84 0.34
N LEU A 65 13.47 -3.43 -0.34
CA LEU A 65 13.24 -4.87 -0.40
C LEU A 65 13.70 -5.40 -1.76
N ARG A 66 14.68 -6.28 -1.76
CA ARG A 66 15.08 -7.07 -2.93
C ARG A 66 14.10 -8.23 -3.14
N PRO A 67 14.11 -8.86 -4.33
CA PRO A 67 13.34 -10.07 -4.57
C PRO A 67 13.51 -11.11 -3.46
N GLY A 68 12.40 -11.53 -2.87
CA GLY A 68 12.33 -12.48 -1.76
C GLY A 68 12.14 -11.85 -0.37
N GLU A 69 12.44 -10.55 -0.19
CA GLU A 69 12.29 -9.86 1.10
C GLU A 69 10.86 -9.34 1.31
N SER A 70 10.41 -9.33 2.56
CA SER A 70 9.14 -8.72 3.00
C SER A 70 9.32 -7.71 4.14
N VAL A 71 8.29 -6.91 4.37
CA VAL A 71 8.14 -6.06 5.56
C VAL A 71 6.72 -6.15 6.11
N THR A 72 6.60 -6.25 7.43
CA THR A 72 5.32 -6.13 8.15
C THR A 72 5.05 -4.66 8.49
N LEU A 73 3.89 -4.14 8.05
CA LEU A 73 3.40 -2.81 8.33
C LEU A 73 2.16 -2.88 9.24
N GLU A 74 2.21 -2.18 10.36
CA GLU A 74 1.13 -2.09 11.35
C GLU A 74 0.29 -0.81 11.12
N PRO A 75 -0.96 -0.70 11.65
CA PRO A 75 -1.87 0.43 11.38
C PRO A 75 -1.31 1.85 11.63
N ASP A 76 -0.29 1.99 12.47
CA ASP A 76 0.34 3.28 12.75
C ASP A 76 1.55 3.59 11.85
N CYS A 77 1.75 2.81 10.78
CA CYS A 77 2.82 3.01 9.81
C CYS A 77 2.29 3.63 8.52
N TRP A 78 2.60 4.91 8.33
CA TRP A 78 2.43 5.58 7.04
C TRP A 78 3.45 5.04 6.05
N HIS A 79 2.99 4.69 4.86
CA HIS A 79 3.84 4.12 3.84
C HIS A 79 3.44 4.53 2.41
N ALA A 80 4.46 4.79 1.58
CA ALA A 80 4.36 4.89 0.13
C ALA A 80 5.37 3.94 -0.49
N PHE A 81 5.11 3.42 -1.70
CA PHE A 81 6.06 2.49 -2.34
C PHE A 81 6.11 2.55 -3.87
N TRP A 82 7.25 2.19 -4.44
CA TRP A 82 7.49 2.18 -5.89
C TRP A 82 8.58 1.18 -6.29
N GLY A 83 8.58 0.76 -7.56
CA GLY A 83 9.67 -0.01 -8.15
C GLY A 83 10.86 0.88 -8.53
N GLN A 84 12.04 0.63 -7.95
CA GLN A 84 13.29 1.30 -8.30
C GLN A 84 14.09 0.46 -9.31
N GLY A 85 14.34 1.03 -10.49
CA GLY A 85 15.16 0.40 -11.54
C GLY A 85 14.44 -0.70 -12.32
N GLY A 86 13.10 -0.70 -12.32
CA GLY A 86 12.28 -1.62 -13.11
C GLY A 86 10.94 -1.95 -12.44
N SER A 87 10.19 -2.84 -13.10
CA SER A 87 8.93 -3.36 -12.57
C SER A 87 9.16 -4.35 -11.42
N VAL A 88 8.25 -4.35 -10.45
CA VAL A 88 8.22 -5.24 -9.29
C VAL A 88 6.88 -5.96 -9.23
N LEU A 89 6.92 -7.29 -9.07
CA LEU A 89 5.79 -8.08 -8.65
C LEU A 89 5.66 -7.97 -7.12
N VAL A 90 4.64 -7.23 -6.67
CA VAL A 90 4.37 -7.03 -5.24
C VAL A 90 3.31 -8.03 -4.82
N GLY A 91 3.58 -8.76 -3.74
CA GLY A 91 2.59 -9.56 -3.03
C GLY A 91 2.19 -8.87 -1.73
N GLU A 92 0.95 -9.08 -1.30
CA GLU A 92 0.43 -8.64 -0.01
C GLU A 92 -0.18 -9.86 0.68
N VAL A 93 0.16 -10.05 1.96
CA VAL A 93 -0.51 -11.00 2.85
C VAL A 93 -0.89 -10.24 4.10
N SER A 94 -2.18 -10.19 4.42
CA SER A 94 -2.69 -9.36 5.51
C SER A 94 -3.77 -10.08 6.30
N ASN A 95 -4.23 -9.45 7.38
CA ASN A 95 -5.59 -9.68 7.86
C ASN A 95 -6.62 -9.15 6.83
N VAL A 96 -7.90 -9.02 7.20
CA VAL A 96 -8.96 -8.63 6.27
C VAL A 96 -8.66 -7.28 5.64
N ASN A 97 -8.76 -7.20 4.31
CA ASN A 97 -8.70 -5.94 3.55
C ASN A 97 -10.10 -5.32 3.44
N ASP A 98 -10.23 -4.04 3.80
CA ASP A 98 -11.39 -3.21 3.47
C ASP A 98 -10.93 -1.91 2.78
N ASP A 99 -10.81 -1.97 1.46
CA ASP A 99 -10.40 -0.83 0.66
C ASP A 99 -11.37 0.37 0.71
N ARG A 100 -12.62 0.19 1.16
CA ARG A 100 -13.64 1.25 1.17
C ARG A 100 -13.48 2.17 2.37
N THR A 101 -13.03 1.65 3.52
CA THR A 101 -13.02 2.41 4.78
C THR A 101 -11.70 2.39 5.53
N ASP A 102 -10.76 1.51 5.18
CA ASP A 102 -9.51 1.32 5.92
C ASP A 102 -8.29 1.94 5.24
N ASN A 103 -8.49 2.79 4.23
CA ASN A 103 -7.40 3.53 3.56
C ASN A 103 -7.46 5.01 3.92
N PHE A 104 -6.43 5.51 4.59
CA PHE A 104 -6.27 6.93 4.89
C PHE A 104 -5.07 7.47 4.12
N PHE A 105 -5.35 8.26 3.08
CA PHE A 105 -4.32 8.89 2.28
C PHE A 105 -3.89 10.22 2.89
N HIS A 106 -2.61 10.55 2.77
CA HIS A 106 -2.09 11.84 3.20
C HIS A 106 -2.65 12.96 2.30
N ASP A 107 -2.62 12.74 0.99
CA ASP A 107 -3.19 13.65 0.00
C ASP A 107 -4.69 13.39 -0.18
N PRO A 108 -5.50 14.40 -0.57
CA PRO A 108 -6.94 14.28 -0.78
C PRO A 108 -7.27 13.55 -2.10
N ILE A 109 -6.92 12.26 -2.17
CA ILE A 109 -7.13 11.40 -3.32
C ILE A 109 -8.14 10.29 -3.02
N GLY A 110 -8.83 9.83 -4.06
CA GLY A 110 -9.76 8.69 -3.95
C GLY A 110 -9.06 7.35 -4.14
N ARG A 111 -9.50 6.32 -3.41
CA ARG A 111 -9.01 4.94 -3.57
C ARG A 111 -9.36 4.33 -4.94
N PHE A 112 -10.53 4.69 -5.46
CA PHE A 112 -11.07 4.20 -6.72
C PHE A 112 -11.26 5.36 -7.70
N SER A 113 -10.94 5.13 -8.97
CA SER A 113 -11.15 6.10 -10.05
C SER A 113 -12.60 6.10 -10.53
N LYS A 114 -13.06 7.23 -11.06
CA LYS A 114 -14.30 7.27 -11.84
C LYS A 114 -13.99 6.75 -13.25
N ILE A 115 -14.73 5.74 -13.71
CA ILE A 115 -14.57 5.16 -15.03
C ILE A 115 -15.42 5.92 -16.04
N ASN A 116 -14.86 6.19 -17.22
CA ASN A 116 -15.59 6.70 -18.38
C ASN A 116 -15.89 5.52 -19.30
N GLU A 117 -17.13 5.04 -19.30
CA GLU A 117 -17.58 3.87 -20.06
C GLU A 117 -17.69 4.16 -21.56
N ASN A 118 -16.54 4.27 -22.22
CA ASN A 118 -16.45 4.58 -23.65
C ASN A 118 -16.48 3.33 -24.56
N THR A 119 -16.52 2.13 -23.97
CA THR A 119 -16.65 0.83 -24.65
C THR A 119 -17.21 -0.19 -23.67
N GLU A 120 -17.76 -1.29 -24.18
CA GLU A 120 -18.16 -2.44 -23.35
C GLU A 120 -16.95 -3.05 -22.62
N PRO A 121 -17.08 -3.41 -21.32
CA PRO A 121 -15.98 -3.97 -20.55
C PRO A 121 -15.65 -5.41 -20.97
N VAL A 122 -14.35 -5.71 -21.10
CA VAL A 122 -13.87 -7.10 -21.32
C VAL A 122 -13.78 -7.89 -20.01
N HIS A 123 -13.60 -7.20 -18.88
CA HIS A 123 -13.55 -7.72 -17.52
C HIS A 123 -14.16 -6.68 -16.57
N LEU A 124 -14.77 -7.15 -15.49
CA LEU A 124 -15.29 -6.28 -14.41
C LEU A 124 -14.21 -6.06 -13.35
N LEU A 125 -14.13 -4.84 -12.80
CA LEU A 125 -13.34 -4.55 -11.61
C LEU A 125 -14.07 -5.02 -10.36
N VAL A 126 -13.32 -5.21 -9.26
CA VAL A 126 -13.92 -5.61 -7.96
C VAL A 126 -15.00 -4.65 -7.48
N SER A 127 -14.87 -3.35 -7.78
CA SER A 127 -15.85 -2.31 -7.45
C SER A 127 -17.13 -2.35 -8.28
N ASP A 128 -17.13 -3.07 -9.41
CA ASP A 128 -18.21 -2.97 -10.39
C ASP A 128 -19.36 -3.92 -10.08
N TYR A 129 -19.11 -4.98 -9.30
CA TYR A 129 -20.10 -6.02 -9.00
C TYR A 129 -21.36 -5.48 -8.31
N ASP A 130 -21.23 -4.48 -7.42
CA ASP A 130 -22.37 -3.81 -6.76
C ASP A 130 -23.31 -3.11 -7.77
N THR A 131 -22.84 -2.87 -9.00
CA THR A 131 -23.61 -2.22 -10.06
C THR A 131 -24.09 -3.24 -11.10
N TRP A 132 -23.21 -4.15 -11.53
CA TRP A 132 -23.47 -5.08 -12.62
C TRP A 132 -24.23 -6.35 -12.19
N LEU A 133 -24.09 -6.79 -10.94
CA LEU A 133 -24.67 -8.04 -10.44
C LEU A 133 -25.75 -7.81 -9.37
N LYS A 134 -26.33 -6.61 -9.28
CA LYS A 134 -27.53 -6.40 -8.47
C LYS A 134 -28.64 -7.30 -9.03
N GLY A 135 -28.94 -8.38 -8.30
CA GLY A 135 -30.15 -9.15 -8.54
C GLY A 135 -31.39 -8.29 -8.28
N ASP A 136 -32.49 -8.63 -8.94
CA ASP A 136 -33.80 -8.04 -8.65
C ASP A 136 -34.15 -8.35 -7.18
N ASN A 137 -34.02 -7.35 -6.31
CA ASN A 137 -34.61 -7.37 -4.97
C ASN A 137 -35.97 -6.68 -5.00
#